data_AF-A0ABD0SBP0-F1
#
_entry.id   AF-A0ABD0SBP0-F1
#
_cell.length_a   1.000
_cell.length_b   1.000
_cell.length_c   1.000
_cell.angle_alpha   90.00
_cell.angle_beta   90.00
_cell.angle_gamma   90.00
#
_symmetry.space_group_name_H-M   'P 1'
#
loop_
_entity.id
_entity.type
_entity.pdbx_description
1 polymer ?
#
loop_
_entity_poly.entity_id
_entity_poly.type
_entity_poly.pdbx_seq_one_letter_code
_entity_poly.pdbx_strand_id
1 'polypeptide(L)'
;MWTVCVPGWGAAVAAATLILYGTVDVAYFARMMYTVAKARYFRKKACILDTTEVNSWCLLNDIDTLLYHMNNARYLRELDFARADFYERTGLYANIKAAGGAVVQAAATIRYRRYLKPFTRFTITSRAIYWDDKTVFMEHEFIGPGGFVHAVAVCRQRVIDTSAAAIAELLLQLHCAGVCRPTPGKMPPELELWVQSNELSSAKLRASNAPLPTLQSHPLSCGEVMPTTVTE
;
A
#
# COMPACT_ATOMS: atom_id res chain seq x y z
N MET A 1 -28.43 51.45 3.29
CA MET A 1 -27.62 50.63 2.37
C MET A 1 -26.33 50.30 3.11
N TRP A 2 -26.13 49.05 3.53
CA TRP A 2 -24.92 48.64 4.26
C TRP A 2 -23.88 48.16 3.25
N THR A 3 -22.86 48.97 2.98
CA THR A 3 -21.69 48.57 2.21
C THR A 3 -20.73 47.82 3.14
N VAL A 4 -20.65 46.50 3.00
CA VAL A 4 -19.64 45.70 3.69
C VAL A 4 -18.31 45.89 2.95
N CYS A 5 -17.43 46.73 3.51
CA CYS A 5 -16.06 46.84 3.04
C CYS A 5 -15.28 45.58 3.46
N VAL A 6 -15.20 44.58 2.58
CA VAL A 6 -14.27 43.46 2.77
C VAL A 6 -12.85 44.02 2.59
N PRO A 7 -11.96 43.94 3.60
CA PRO A 7 -10.59 44.40 3.45
C PRO A 7 -9.92 43.67 2.27
N GLY A 8 -9.11 44.35 1.47
CA GLY A 8 -8.45 43.74 0.29
C GLY A 8 -7.66 42.46 0.61
N TRP A 9 -7.15 42.34 1.83
CA TRP A 9 -6.50 41.13 2.36
C TRP A 9 -7.46 39.94 2.47
N GLY A 10 -8.74 40.15 2.79
CA GLY A 10 -9.75 39.10 2.87
C GLY A 10 -10.01 38.45 1.50
N ALA A 11 -10.06 39.25 0.44
CA ALA A 11 -10.18 38.74 -0.92
C ALA A 11 -8.92 37.95 -1.35
N ALA A 12 -7.73 38.44 -1.00
CA ALA A 12 -6.47 37.75 -1.27
C ALA A 12 -6.37 36.41 -0.53
N VAL A 13 -6.75 36.35 0.74
CA VAL A 13 -6.76 35.10 1.54
C VAL A 13 -7.78 34.10 1.00
N ALA A 14 -8.98 34.56 0.61
CA ALA A 14 -9.99 33.68 0.02
C ALA A 14 -9.51 33.10 -1.32
N ALA A 15 -8.94 33.93 -2.20
CA ALA A 15 -8.38 33.49 -3.47
C ALA A 15 -7.22 32.50 -3.28
N ALA A 16 -6.27 32.79 -2.37
CA ALA A 16 -5.16 31.90 -2.07
C ALA A 16 -5.65 30.55 -1.51
N THR A 17 -6.68 30.56 -0.66
CA THR A 17 -7.29 29.35 -0.10
C THR A 17 -7.96 28.50 -1.19
N LEU A 18 -8.71 29.13 -2.11
CA LEU A 18 -9.33 28.44 -3.24
C LEU A 18 -8.29 27.87 -4.21
N ILE A 19 -7.21 28.61 -4.49
CA ILE A 19 -6.10 28.13 -5.32
C ILE A 19 -5.44 26.94 -4.64
N LEU A 20 -5.13 27.02 -3.35
CA LEU A 20 -4.51 25.92 -2.61
C LEU A 20 -5.41 24.69 -2.60
N TYR A 21 -6.71 24.85 -2.35
CA TYR A 21 -7.68 23.76 -2.39
C TYR A 21 -7.83 23.14 -3.79
N GLY A 22 -7.78 23.96 -4.84
CA GLY A 22 -7.93 23.50 -6.23
C GLY A 22 -6.66 22.90 -6.84
N THR A 23 -5.48 23.17 -6.28
CA THR A 23 -4.18 22.75 -6.86
C THR A 23 -3.42 21.73 -6.01
N VAL A 24 -3.61 21.75 -4.69
CA VAL A 24 -2.91 20.89 -3.75
C VAL A 24 -3.92 20.08 -2.96
N ASP A 25 -3.69 18.77 -2.87
CA ASP A 25 -4.48 17.91 -2.00
C ASP A 25 -4.04 18.08 -0.53
N VAL A 26 -4.40 19.22 0.07
CA VAL A 26 -4.00 19.59 1.44
C VAL A 26 -4.40 18.51 2.44
N ALA A 27 -5.57 17.90 2.27
CA ALA A 27 -6.06 16.83 3.14
C ALA A 27 -5.17 15.58 3.06
N TYR A 28 -4.71 15.21 1.85
CA TYR A 28 -3.73 14.14 1.68
C TYR A 28 -2.45 14.41 2.45
N PHE A 29 -1.81 15.55 2.20
CA PHE A 29 -0.51 15.86 2.81
C PHE A 29 -0.60 16.03 4.33
N ALA A 30 -1.64 16.69 4.84
CA ALA A 30 -1.88 16.81 6.26
C ALA A 30 -2.03 15.44 6.93
N ARG A 31 -2.82 14.54 6.32
CA ARG A 31 -3.00 13.19 6.83
C ARG A 31 -1.74 12.34 6.70
N MET A 32 -0.95 12.50 5.64
CA MET A 32 0.33 11.82 5.49
C MET A 32 1.30 12.21 6.60
N MET A 33 1.46 13.52 6.85
CA MET A 33 2.28 14.03 7.94
C MET A 33 1.80 13.52 9.30
N TYR A 34 0.49 13.53 9.55
CA TYR A 34 -0.08 12.98 10.76
C TYR A 34 0.22 11.48 10.92
N THR A 35 0.05 10.68 9.86
CA THR A 35 0.33 9.24 9.89
C THR A 35 1.80 8.96 10.21
N VAL A 36 2.73 9.66 9.55
CA VAL A 36 4.17 9.50 9.81
C VAL A 36 4.53 9.96 11.22
N ALA A 37 4.04 11.11 11.68
CA ALA A 37 4.28 11.58 13.04
C ALA A 37 3.72 10.62 14.09
N LYS A 38 2.50 10.12 13.87
CA LYS A 38 1.86 9.11 14.73
C LYS A 38 2.70 7.84 14.80
N ALA A 39 3.12 7.33 13.64
CA ALA A 39 3.96 6.14 13.54
C ALA A 39 5.32 6.31 14.24
N ARG A 40 5.93 7.49 14.12
CA ARG A 40 7.25 7.81 14.68
C ARG A 40 7.25 7.99 16.19
N TYR A 41 6.27 8.74 16.72
CA TYR A 41 6.30 9.19 18.11
C TYR A 41 5.35 8.43 19.03
N PHE A 42 4.30 7.81 18.49
CA PHE A 42 3.22 7.21 19.31
C PHE A 42 2.98 5.72 19.05
N ARG A 43 3.64 5.11 18.06
CA ARG A 43 3.47 3.68 17.73
C ARG A 43 4.78 2.93 17.98
N LYS A 44 4.66 1.68 18.41
CA LYS A 44 5.81 0.79 18.60
C LYS A 44 6.43 0.43 17.24
N LYS A 45 7.77 0.35 17.21
CA LYS A 45 8.51 -0.23 16.09
C LYS A 45 8.07 -1.68 15.87
N ALA A 46 8.15 -2.15 14.63
CA ALA A 46 7.68 -3.46 14.20
C ALA A 46 8.78 -4.16 13.39
N CYS A 47 8.89 -5.49 13.49
CA CYS A 47 9.74 -6.25 12.59
C CYS A 47 9.14 -6.21 11.17
N ILE A 48 9.97 -6.37 10.13
CA ILE A 48 9.48 -6.39 8.73
C ILE A 48 8.50 -7.53 8.46
N LEU A 49 8.59 -8.60 9.26
CA LEU A 49 7.71 -9.77 9.22
C LEU A 49 6.37 -9.58 9.95
N ASP A 50 6.26 -8.51 10.75
CA ASP A 50 5.05 -8.25 11.53
C ASP A 50 3.97 -7.59 10.68
N THR A 51 2.72 -7.87 11.04
CA THR A 51 1.57 -7.15 10.49
C THR A 51 1.39 -5.83 11.21
N THR A 52 1.31 -4.74 10.46
CA THR A 52 0.97 -3.41 10.97
C THR A 52 -0.50 -3.09 10.71
N GLU A 53 -1.06 -2.19 11.51
CA GLU A 53 -2.48 -1.83 11.46
C GLU A 53 -2.64 -0.32 11.51
N VAL A 54 -3.40 0.20 10.54
CA VAL A 54 -3.84 1.59 10.47
C VAL A 54 -5.36 1.64 10.51
N ASN A 55 -5.88 2.43 11.44
CA ASN A 55 -7.33 2.64 11.59
C ASN A 55 -7.76 3.87 10.79
N SER A 56 -8.86 3.76 10.05
CA SER A 56 -9.40 4.82 9.21
C SER A 56 -10.94 4.82 9.22
N TRP A 57 -11.52 5.87 8.64
CA TRP A 57 -12.95 6.05 8.46
C TRP A 57 -13.24 6.35 7.00
N CYS A 58 -14.33 5.80 6.48
CA CYS A 58 -14.87 6.19 5.18
C CYS A 58 -15.58 7.54 5.34
N LEU A 59 -14.90 8.64 5.01
CA LEU A 59 -15.46 10.00 5.15
C LEU A 59 -16.18 10.43 3.88
N LEU A 60 -16.91 11.55 3.95
CA LEU A 60 -17.66 12.08 2.80
C LEU A 60 -16.80 12.32 1.55
N ASN A 61 -15.54 12.74 1.75
CA ASN A 61 -14.59 12.96 0.67
C ASN A 61 -14.14 11.66 -0.03
N ASP A 62 -14.43 10.51 0.57
CA ASP A 62 -14.06 9.19 0.06
C ASP A 62 -15.17 8.52 -0.74
N ILE A 63 -16.36 9.13 -0.80
CA ILE A 63 -17.54 8.54 -1.41
C ILE A 63 -17.65 9.00 -2.88
N ASP A 64 -18.11 8.10 -3.75
CA ASP A 64 -18.38 8.41 -5.16
C ASP A 64 -19.78 9.05 -5.36
N THR A 65 -20.05 9.51 -6.59
CA THR A 65 -21.24 10.24 -7.09
C THR A 65 -22.60 9.76 -6.60
N LEU A 66 -22.76 8.48 -6.26
CA LEU A 66 -24.02 7.94 -5.75
C LEU A 66 -24.13 7.98 -4.21
N LEU A 67 -23.12 8.47 -3.50
CA LEU A 67 -23.07 8.59 -2.04
C LEU A 67 -23.25 7.28 -1.23
N TYR A 68 -23.22 6.11 -1.88
CA TYR A 68 -23.50 4.81 -1.22
C TYR A 68 -22.26 4.04 -0.78
N HIS A 69 -21.10 4.30 -1.37
CA HIS A 69 -19.90 3.50 -1.12
C HIS A 69 -18.60 4.26 -1.34
N MET A 70 -17.55 3.80 -0.64
CA MET A 70 -16.19 4.27 -0.84
C MET A 70 -15.76 4.06 -2.29
N ASN A 71 -15.27 5.13 -2.92
CA ASN A 71 -14.77 5.09 -4.29
C ASN A 71 -13.58 4.10 -4.39
N ASN A 72 -13.55 3.29 -5.44
CA ASN A 72 -12.49 2.29 -5.67
C ASN A 72 -11.08 2.90 -5.63
N ALA A 73 -10.88 4.10 -6.17
CA ALA A 73 -9.59 4.81 -6.15
C ALA A 73 -9.16 5.20 -4.73
N ARG A 74 -10.11 5.41 -3.81
CA ARG A 74 -9.81 5.75 -2.42
C ARG A 74 -9.18 4.59 -1.68
N TYR A 75 -9.48 3.34 -2.02
CA TYR A 75 -8.79 2.19 -1.44
C TYR A 75 -7.29 2.26 -1.71
N LEU A 76 -6.86 2.48 -2.95
CA LEU A 76 -5.43 2.56 -3.27
C LEU A 76 -4.75 3.77 -2.62
N ARG A 77 -5.44 4.90 -2.51
CA ARG A 77 -4.97 6.07 -1.76
C ARG A 77 -4.78 5.76 -0.28
N GLU A 78 -5.71 5.04 0.34
CA GLU A 78 -5.60 4.63 1.75
C GLU A 78 -4.38 3.74 2.01
N LEU A 79 -3.95 2.97 1.00
CA LEU A 79 -2.73 2.16 1.09
C LEU A 79 -1.45 3.01 1.19
N ASP A 80 -1.44 4.25 0.70
CA ASP A 80 -0.27 5.14 0.88
C ASP A 80 -0.03 5.42 2.37
N PHE A 81 -1.10 5.69 3.13
CA PHE A 81 -1.00 5.90 4.57
C PHE A 81 -0.60 4.62 5.30
N ALA A 82 -1.17 3.48 4.90
CA ALA A 82 -0.82 2.19 5.48
C ALA A 82 0.65 1.82 5.23
N ARG A 83 1.17 2.08 4.02
CA ARG A 83 2.58 1.91 3.69
C ARG A 83 3.48 2.88 4.45
N ALA A 84 3.09 4.14 4.58
CA ALA A 84 3.86 5.11 5.36
C ALA A 84 3.99 4.71 6.83
N ASP A 85 2.91 4.22 7.46
CA ASP A 85 2.96 3.65 8.82
C ASP A 85 3.91 2.44 8.88
N PHE A 86 3.77 1.49 7.93
CA PHE A 86 4.63 0.33 7.85
C PHE A 86 6.11 0.71 7.70
N TYR A 87 6.44 1.61 6.77
CA TYR A 87 7.80 2.06 6.52
C TYR A 87 8.43 2.77 7.71
N GLU A 88 7.67 3.61 8.40
CA GLU A 88 8.17 4.34 9.56
C GLU A 88 8.38 3.42 10.77
N ARG A 89 7.48 2.45 10.98
CA ARG A 89 7.55 1.51 12.11
C ARG A 89 8.58 0.41 11.90
N THR A 90 8.81 -0.01 10.66
CA THR A 90 9.84 -1.00 10.30
C THR A 90 11.20 -0.37 9.99
N GLY A 91 11.29 0.96 9.83
CA GLY A 91 12.52 1.63 9.42
C GLY A 91 12.92 1.34 7.96
N LEU A 92 12.07 0.67 7.17
CA LEU A 92 12.38 0.26 5.81
C LEU A 92 12.75 1.45 4.92
N TYR A 93 11.92 2.48 4.87
CA TYR A 93 12.18 3.63 4.02
C TYR A 93 13.41 4.43 4.48
N ALA A 94 13.61 4.58 5.79
CA ALA A 94 14.76 5.30 6.34
C ALA A 94 16.09 4.61 5.97
N ASN A 95 16.16 3.28 6.08
CA ASN A 95 17.36 2.52 5.72
C ASN A 95 17.60 2.48 4.20
N ILE A 96 16.54 2.40 3.39
CA ILE A 96 16.67 2.51 1.92
C ILE A 96 17.23 3.88 1.55
N LYS A 97 16.70 4.97 2.14
CA LYS A 97 17.21 6.32 1.90
C LYS A 97 18.66 6.49 2.38
N ALA A 98 19.02 5.94 3.54
CA ALA A 98 20.37 5.98 4.08
C ALA A 98 21.38 5.24 3.17
N ALA A 99 20.94 4.18 2.51
CA ALA A 99 21.72 3.46 1.50
C ALA A 99 21.73 4.12 0.10
N GLY A 100 21.21 5.35 -0.02
CA GLY A 100 21.15 6.09 -1.29
C GLY A 100 20.00 5.70 -2.22
N GLY A 101 19.17 4.74 -1.81
CA GLY A 101 18.08 4.22 -2.64
C GLY A 101 16.79 5.03 -2.61
N ALA A 102 15.81 4.51 -3.34
CA ALA A 102 14.42 4.98 -3.34
C ALA A 102 13.44 3.81 -3.50
N VAL A 103 12.17 4.02 -3.12
CA VAL A 103 11.10 3.02 -3.28
C VAL A 103 10.02 3.60 -4.18
N VAL A 104 9.58 2.82 -5.16
CA VAL A 104 8.47 3.17 -6.05
C VAL A 104 7.43 2.07 -6.12
N GLN A 105 6.16 2.45 -6.24
CA GLN A 105 5.06 1.53 -6.51
C GLN A 105 5.15 1.07 -7.98
N ALA A 106 5.57 -0.17 -8.21
CA ALA A 106 5.73 -0.71 -9.57
C ALA A 106 4.47 -1.36 -10.13
N ALA A 107 3.71 -2.06 -9.28
CA ALA A 107 2.46 -2.70 -9.67
C ALA A 107 1.54 -2.84 -8.45
N ALA A 108 0.24 -2.75 -8.65
CA ALA A 108 -0.76 -3.04 -7.63
C ALA A 108 -1.94 -3.77 -8.26
N THR A 109 -2.50 -4.73 -7.54
CA THR A 109 -3.79 -5.35 -7.88
C THR A 109 -4.64 -5.39 -6.63
N ILE A 110 -5.90 -5.01 -6.77
CA ILE A 110 -6.85 -4.97 -5.67
C ILE A 110 -8.09 -5.78 -6.06
N ARG A 111 -8.52 -6.63 -5.14
CA ARG A 111 -9.74 -7.42 -5.23
C ARG A 111 -10.75 -6.88 -4.23
N TYR A 112 -11.89 -6.41 -4.73
CA TYR A 112 -13.00 -5.94 -3.92
C TYR A 112 -13.97 -7.09 -3.63
N ARG A 113 -14.29 -7.29 -2.36
CA ARG A 113 -15.25 -8.31 -1.90
C ARG A 113 -16.59 -7.67 -1.53
N ARG A 114 -16.56 -6.62 -0.71
CA ARG A 114 -17.75 -5.85 -0.30
C ARG A 114 -17.38 -4.39 -0.15
N TYR A 115 -18.24 -3.50 -0.61
CA TYR A 115 -18.03 -2.07 -0.47
C TYR A 115 -18.08 -1.62 1.00
N LEU A 116 -17.36 -0.55 1.33
CA LEU A 116 -17.45 0.14 2.62
C LEU A 116 -18.49 1.25 2.52
N LYS A 117 -19.42 1.30 3.49
CA LYS A 117 -20.45 2.34 3.57
C LYS A 117 -19.85 3.64 4.12
N PRO A 118 -20.46 4.80 3.83
CA PRO A 118 -20.13 6.07 4.48
C PRO A 118 -20.10 5.93 6.00
N PHE A 119 -19.16 6.62 6.65
CA PHE A 119 -18.95 6.64 8.10
C PHE A 119 -18.63 5.27 8.72
N THR A 120 -18.24 4.29 7.91
CA THR A 120 -17.76 3.01 8.40
C THR A 120 -16.31 3.14 8.83
N ARG A 121 -16.02 2.74 10.07
CA ARG A 121 -14.64 2.54 10.53
C ARG A 121 -14.09 1.23 9.95
N PHE A 122 -12.86 1.28 9.45
CA PHE A 122 -12.15 0.11 8.97
C PHE A 122 -10.68 0.13 9.41
N THR A 123 -10.07 -1.04 9.41
CA THR A 123 -8.65 -1.25 9.71
C THR A 123 -7.97 -1.75 8.45
N ILE A 124 -6.82 -1.18 8.13
CA ILE A 124 -5.94 -1.68 7.07
C ILE A 124 -4.83 -2.45 7.75
N THR A 125 -4.78 -3.77 7.55
CA THR A 125 -3.62 -4.59 7.90
C THR A 125 -2.61 -4.51 6.76
N SER A 126 -1.33 -4.43 7.07
CA SER A 126 -0.25 -4.40 6.06
C SER A 126 0.90 -5.28 6.49
N ARG A 127 1.32 -6.18 5.61
CA ARG A 127 2.42 -7.13 5.85
C ARG A 127 3.31 -7.28 4.61
N ALA A 128 4.61 -7.45 4.82
CA ALA A 128 5.51 -7.89 3.76
C ALA A 128 5.36 -9.41 3.58
N ILE A 129 4.94 -9.85 2.40
CA ILE A 129 4.66 -11.27 2.11
C ILE A 129 5.85 -12.00 1.51
N TYR A 130 6.69 -11.28 0.78
CA TYR A 130 7.91 -11.78 0.14
C TYR A 130 8.78 -10.59 -0.25
N TRP A 131 10.07 -10.81 -0.45
CA TRP A 131 10.96 -9.84 -1.07
C TRP A 131 12.04 -10.56 -1.86
N ASP A 132 12.44 -9.97 -2.99
CA ASP A 132 13.60 -10.37 -3.77
C ASP A 132 14.72 -9.32 -3.61
N ASP A 133 15.80 -9.43 -4.39
CA ASP A 133 16.91 -8.47 -4.37
C ASP A 133 16.48 -7.02 -4.67
N LYS A 134 15.37 -6.84 -5.39
CA LYS A 134 14.98 -5.59 -6.03
C LYS A 134 13.62 -5.08 -5.59
N THR A 135 12.85 -5.88 -4.88
CA THR A 135 11.41 -5.69 -4.69
C THR A 135 10.97 -6.17 -3.32
N VAL A 136 10.14 -5.37 -2.65
CA VAL A 136 9.35 -5.82 -1.51
C VAL A 136 7.90 -6.00 -1.96
N PHE A 137 7.35 -7.19 -1.75
CA PHE A 137 5.94 -7.48 -2.02
C PHE A 137 5.14 -7.34 -0.73
N MET A 138 4.07 -6.55 -0.80
CA MET A 138 3.22 -6.26 0.36
C MET A 138 1.79 -6.67 0.06
N GLU A 139 1.12 -7.19 1.09
CA GLU A 139 -0.32 -7.43 1.08
C GLU A 139 -0.98 -6.49 2.08
N HIS A 140 -2.14 -5.98 1.67
CA HIS A 140 -2.98 -5.10 2.47
C HIS A 140 -4.41 -5.62 2.49
N GLU A 141 -5.01 -5.71 3.68
CA GLU A 141 -6.42 -6.09 3.81
C GLU A 141 -7.23 -4.98 4.47
N PHE A 142 -8.39 -4.68 3.90
CA PHE A 142 -9.36 -3.73 4.46
C PHE A 142 -10.36 -4.49 5.30
N ILE A 143 -10.26 -4.39 6.62
CA ILE A 143 -11.11 -5.09 7.58
C ILE A 143 -12.17 -4.12 8.10
N GLY A 144 -13.44 -4.45 7.85
CA GLY A 144 -14.58 -3.66 8.30
C GLY A 144 -15.15 -4.15 9.64
N PRO A 145 -16.30 -3.59 10.05
CA PRO A 145 -17.00 -4.03 11.26
C PRO A 145 -17.31 -5.53 11.23
N GLY A 146 -17.14 -6.20 12.37
CA GLY A 146 -17.33 -7.64 12.49
C GLY A 146 -16.19 -8.49 11.89
N GLY A 147 -15.06 -7.88 11.52
CA GLY A 147 -13.86 -8.61 11.07
C GLY A 147 -13.90 -9.05 9.61
N PHE A 148 -14.90 -8.61 8.82
CA PHE A 148 -15.00 -8.98 7.42
C PHE A 148 -13.95 -8.25 6.57
N VAL A 149 -13.22 -8.99 5.72
CA VAL A 149 -12.28 -8.39 4.75
C VAL A 149 -13.03 -7.86 3.53
N HIS A 150 -13.13 -6.54 3.41
CA HIS A 150 -13.82 -5.84 2.32
C HIS A 150 -13.02 -5.79 1.01
N ALA A 151 -11.70 -5.67 1.10
CA ALA A 151 -10.81 -5.65 -0.05
C ALA A 151 -9.43 -6.18 0.33
N VAL A 152 -8.74 -6.78 -0.64
CA VAL A 152 -7.35 -7.24 -0.50
C VAL A 152 -6.54 -6.67 -1.64
N ALA A 153 -5.39 -6.07 -1.35
CA ALA A 153 -4.50 -5.51 -2.33
C ALA A 153 -3.10 -6.10 -2.21
N VAL A 154 -2.55 -6.57 -3.33
CA VAL A 154 -1.16 -6.99 -3.47
C VAL A 154 -0.39 -5.89 -4.19
N CYS A 155 0.74 -5.48 -3.63
CA CYS A 155 1.54 -4.36 -4.09
C CYS A 155 3.00 -4.78 -4.29
N ARG A 156 3.58 -4.35 -5.41
CA ARG A 156 5.00 -4.48 -5.73
C ARG A 156 5.73 -3.17 -5.48
N GLN A 157 6.59 -3.14 -4.47
CA GLN A 157 7.43 -1.99 -4.16
C GLN A 157 8.83 -2.22 -4.71
N ARG A 158 9.20 -1.51 -5.78
CA ARG A 158 10.53 -1.63 -6.40
C ARG A 158 11.50 -0.72 -5.67
N VAL A 159 12.63 -1.27 -5.24
CA VAL A 159 13.72 -0.55 -4.58
C VAL A 159 14.80 -0.22 -5.61
N ILE A 160 15.09 1.06 -5.83
CA ILE A 160 16.03 1.54 -6.84
C ILE A 160 17.34 1.95 -6.14
N ASP A 161 18.46 1.78 -6.85
CA ASP A 161 19.83 2.15 -6.42
C ASP A 161 20.34 1.45 -5.15
N THR A 162 19.59 0.48 -4.62
CA THR A 162 20.00 -0.39 -3.52
C THR A 162 19.28 -1.75 -3.57
N SER A 163 19.70 -2.71 -2.75
CA SER A 163 19.11 -4.05 -2.66
C SER A 163 18.02 -4.10 -1.60
N ALA A 164 16.82 -4.52 -1.99
CA ALA A 164 15.70 -4.77 -1.07
C ALA A 164 16.02 -5.91 -0.09
N ALA A 165 16.70 -6.96 -0.55
CA ALA A 165 17.09 -8.09 0.29
C ALA A 165 18.11 -7.69 1.36
N ALA A 166 19.15 -6.95 0.98
CA ALA A 166 20.16 -6.47 1.95
C ALA A 166 19.54 -5.57 3.03
N ILE A 167 18.61 -4.69 2.65
CA ILE A 167 17.89 -3.87 3.63
C ILE A 167 16.99 -4.72 4.52
N ALA A 168 16.25 -5.69 3.96
CA ALA A 168 15.41 -6.57 4.76
C ALA A 168 16.24 -7.38 5.78
N GLU A 169 17.40 -7.89 5.38
CA GLU A 169 18.34 -8.58 6.27
C GLU A 169 18.86 -7.66 7.39
N LEU A 170 19.26 -6.44 7.05
CA LEU A 170 19.66 -5.43 8.03
C LEU A 170 18.55 -5.17 9.07
N LEU A 171 17.31 -5.00 8.62
CA LEU A 171 16.17 -4.76 9.51
C LEU A 171 15.89 -5.97 10.42
N LEU A 172 16.02 -7.19 9.90
CA LEU A 172 15.87 -8.40 10.69
C LEU A 172 16.94 -8.49 11.79
N GLN A 173 18.18 -8.14 11.48
CA GLN A 173 19.26 -8.08 12.47
C GLN A 173 18.98 -7.03 13.55
N LEU A 174 18.58 -5.81 13.14
CA LEU A 174 18.32 -4.70 14.06
C LEU A 174 17.12 -4.92 14.98
N HIS A 175 16.03 -5.46 14.45
CA HIS A 175 14.77 -5.53 15.20
C HIS A 175 14.64 -6.80 16.01
N CYS A 176 15.25 -7.88 15.52
CA CYS A 176 14.83 -9.20 15.92
C CYS A 176 15.99 -10.06 16.42
N ALA A 177 17.24 -9.55 16.41
CA ALA A 177 18.44 -10.17 16.99
C ALA A 177 18.61 -11.68 16.67
N GLY A 178 18.06 -12.13 15.54
CA GLY A 178 18.05 -13.54 15.12
C GLY A 178 16.91 -14.42 15.66
N VAL A 179 15.98 -13.91 16.47
CA VAL A 179 14.87 -14.68 17.11
C VAL A 179 13.55 -14.58 16.34
N CYS A 180 13.55 -13.98 15.16
CA CYS A 180 12.33 -13.74 14.42
C CYS A 180 11.74 -15.00 13.78
N ARG A 181 10.49 -14.87 13.31
CA ARG A 181 9.90 -15.86 12.42
C ARG A 181 10.82 -16.12 11.21
N PRO A 182 10.79 -17.34 10.65
CA PRO A 182 11.56 -17.62 9.44
C PRO A 182 11.14 -16.68 8.33
N THR A 183 12.13 -16.18 7.59
CA THR A 183 11.88 -15.39 6.39
C THR A 183 11.11 -16.23 5.36
N PRO A 184 10.34 -15.61 4.46
CA PRO A 184 9.67 -16.33 3.38
C PRO A 184 10.71 -17.02 2.48
N GLY A 185 10.96 -18.31 2.72
CA GLY A 185 11.97 -19.08 1.97
C GLY A 185 11.56 -19.36 0.52
N LYS A 186 10.27 -19.30 0.21
CA LYS A 186 9.72 -19.42 -1.14
C LYS A 186 8.60 -18.41 -1.35
N MET A 187 8.53 -17.85 -2.55
CA MET A 187 7.41 -17.01 -2.98
C MET A 187 6.09 -17.80 -2.91
N PRO A 188 5.02 -17.25 -2.31
CA PRO A 188 3.70 -17.90 -2.32
C PRO A 188 3.21 -18.17 -3.75
N PRO A 189 2.52 -19.30 -4.03
CA PRO A 189 2.10 -19.66 -5.39
C PRO A 189 1.22 -18.61 -6.08
N GLU A 190 0.27 -18.00 -5.35
CA GLU A 190 -0.57 -16.92 -5.90
C GLU A 190 0.27 -15.69 -6.28
N LEU A 191 1.27 -15.34 -5.45
CA LEU A 191 2.17 -14.24 -5.73
C LEU A 191 3.05 -14.55 -6.94
N GLU A 192 3.51 -15.79 -7.09
CA GLU A 192 4.30 -16.23 -8.24
C GLU A 192 3.55 -16.05 -9.56
N LEU A 193 2.31 -16.53 -9.63
CA LEU A 193 1.44 -16.35 -10.80
C LEU A 193 1.18 -14.87 -11.10
N TRP A 194 0.97 -14.07 -10.06
CA TRP A 194 0.80 -12.63 -10.20
C TRP A 194 2.06 -11.95 -10.74
N VAL A 195 3.25 -12.32 -10.24
CA VAL A 195 4.53 -11.80 -10.74
C VAL A 195 4.73 -12.21 -12.20
N GLN A 196 4.52 -13.47 -12.55
CA GLN A 196 4.61 -13.96 -13.94
C GLN A 196 3.69 -13.17 -14.88
N SER A 197 2.46 -12.90 -14.45
CA SER A 197 1.51 -12.07 -15.21
C SER A 197 2.03 -10.64 -15.45
N ASN A 198 2.60 -10.00 -14.42
CA ASN A 198 3.21 -8.67 -14.54
C ASN A 198 4.44 -8.66 -15.45
N GLU A 199 5.29 -9.69 -15.40
CA GLU A 199 6.46 -9.81 -16.28
C GLU A 199 6.05 -10.03 -17.74
N LEU A 200 5.04 -10.87 -17.99
CA LEU A 200 4.49 -11.06 -19.34
C LEU A 200 3.88 -9.78 -19.90
N SER A 201 3.13 -9.04 -19.08
CA SER A 201 2.57 -7.73 -19.44
C SER A 201 3.68 -6.72 -19.75
N SER A 202 4.71 -6.66 -18.91
CA SER A 202 5.88 -5.79 -19.12
C SER A 202 6.65 -6.14 -20.39
N ALA A 203 6.81 -7.43 -20.69
CA ALA A 203 7.45 -7.90 -21.91
C ALA A 203 6.67 -7.44 -23.15
N LYS A 204 5.33 -7.55 -23.17
CA LYS A 204 4.48 -7.04 -24.26
C LYS A 204 4.70 -5.55 -24.52
N LEU A 205 4.83 -4.75 -23.46
CA LEU A 205 5.02 -3.31 -23.56
C LEU A 205 6.43 -2.93 -24.08
N ARG A 206 7.46 -3.71 -23.76
CA ARG A 206 8.83 -3.51 -24.29
C ARG A 206 8.98 -4.04 -25.71
N ALA A 207 8.25 -5.09 -26.05
CA ALA A 207 8.38 -5.86 -27.27
C ALA A 207 7.47 -5.36 -28.38
N SER A 208 7.51 -4.06 -28.70
CA SER A 208 6.83 -3.57 -29.91
C SER A 208 7.33 -4.25 -31.21
N ASN A 209 8.39 -5.09 -31.16
CA ASN A 209 8.84 -6.00 -32.22
C ASN A 209 9.57 -7.30 -31.74
N ALA A 210 9.34 -7.83 -30.52
CA ALA A 210 10.07 -9.03 -30.05
C ALA A 210 9.13 -10.20 -29.64
N PRO A 211 9.54 -11.47 -29.83
CA PRO A 211 8.75 -12.63 -29.42
C PRO A 211 8.53 -12.64 -27.89
N LEU A 212 7.32 -13.01 -27.46
CA LEU A 212 7.00 -13.11 -26.04
C LEU A 212 7.82 -14.20 -25.36
N PRO A 213 8.20 -14.02 -24.08
CA PRO A 213 8.80 -15.09 -23.29
C PRO A 213 7.85 -16.29 -23.25
N THR A 214 8.33 -17.46 -23.68
CA THR A 214 7.61 -18.72 -23.53
C THR A 214 7.57 -19.10 -22.06
N LEU A 215 6.37 -19.07 -21.46
CA LEU A 215 6.14 -19.66 -20.14
C LEU A 215 6.43 -21.16 -20.24
N GLN A 216 7.30 -21.68 -19.37
CA GLN A 216 7.42 -23.12 -19.18
C GLN A 216 6.09 -23.61 -18.58
N SER A 217 5.31 -24.34 -19.36
CA SER A 217 4.05 -24.91 -18.90
C SER A 217 4.34 -26.04 -17.92
N HIS A 218 4.25 -25.77 -16.62
CA HIS A 218 3.81 -26.81 -15.71
C HIS A 218 2.30 -26.99 -15.95
N PRO A 219 1.82 -28.22 -16.22
CA PRO A 219 0.41 -28.45 -16.50
C PRO A 219 -0.39 -28.24 -15.21
N LEU A 220 -0.75 -26.99 -14.92
CA LEU A 220 -1.85 -26.68 -14.02
C LEU A 220 -3.11 -26.71 -14.88
N SER A 221 -3.77 -27.86 -14.85
CA SER A 221 -5.10 -28.04 -15.43
C SER A 221 -6.01 -26.94 -14.89
N CYS A 222 -6.63 -26.19 -15.80
CA CYS A 222 -7.60 -25.17 -15.44
C CYS A 222 -8.80 -25.87 -14.76
N GLY A 223 -8.90 -25.80 -13.43
CA GLY A 223 -10.07 -26.30 -12.70
C GLY A 223 -9.82 -27.20 -11.47
N GLU A 224 -8.59 -27.46 -11.05
CA GLU A 224 -8.38 -28.21 -9.80
C GLU A 224 -8.55 -27.32 -8.57
N VAL A 225 -9.55 -27.67 -7.75
CA VAL A 225 -9.88 -27.04 -6.48
C VAL A 225 -8.72 -27.27 -5.50
N MET A 226 -8.23 -26.19 -4.87
CA MET A 226 -7.24 -26.30 -3.79
C MET A 226 -7.77 -27.23 -2.68
N PRO A 227 -6.98 -28.19 -2.18
CA PRO A 227 -7.37 -28.97 -1.02
C PRO A 227 -7.63 -28.02 0.14
N THR A 228 -8.85 -28.01 0.67
CA THR A 228 -9.16 -27.35 1.94
C THR A 228 -8.37 -28.07 3.02
N THR A 229 -7.30 -27.44 3.52
CA THR A 229 -6.68 -27.84 4.79
C THR A 229 -7.65 -27.48 5.90
N VAL A 230 -8.55 -28.41 6.21
CA VAL A 230 -9.24 -28.45 7.49
C VAL A 230 -8.20 -28.96 8.49
N THR A 231 -7.70 -28.06 9.33
CA THR A 231 -6.93 -28.43 10.52
C THR A 231 -7.89 -29.07 11.52
N GLU A 232 -7.66 -30.35 11.84
CA GLU A 232 -8.09 -30.96 13.11
C GLU A 232 -7.39 -30.30 14.30
#